data_AF-A0A8S2Z5Y9-F1
#
_entry.id   AF-A0A8S2Z5Y9-F1
#
_cell.length_a   1.000
_cell.length_b   1.000
_cell.length_c   1.000
_cell.angle_alpha   90.00
_cell.angle_beta   90.00
_cell.angle_gamma   90.00
#
_symmetry.space_group_name_H-M   'P 1'
#
loop_
_entity.id
_entity.type
_entity.pdbx_description
1 polymer ?
#
loop_
_entity_poly.entity_id
_entity_poly.type
_entity_poly.pdbx_seq_one_letter_code
_entity_poly.pdbx_strand_id
1 'polypeptide(L)' 'MRSITLCVVSVQNGMLSNPNDQRSFYICSNGIPYLQQCPNRLVWSDINKRCDYEE' A
#
# COMPACT_ATOMS: atom_id res chain seq x y z
N MET A 1 5.39 -2.52 -9.66
CA MET A 1 6.75 -2.36 -9.05
C MET A 1 7.06 -0.92 -8.60
N ARG A 2 6.42 0.13 -9.16
CA ARG A 2 6.71 1.54 -8.82
C ARG A 2 6.49 1.92 -7.34
N SER A 3 5.47 1.38 -6.67
CA SER A 3 5.18 1.70 -5.26
C SER A 3 6.26 1.20 -4.29
N ILE A 4 6.92 0.08 -4.58
CA ILE A 4 8.04 -0.42 -3.77
C ILE A 4 9.24 0.53 -3.90
N THR A 5 9.56 0.95 -5.12
CA THR A 5 10.65 1.90 -5.38
C THR A 5 10.41 3.25 -4.71
N LEU A 6 9.16 3.75 -4.72
CA LEU A 6 8.79 4.99 -4.03
C LEU A 6 9.09 4.90 -2.53
N CYS A 7 8.85 3.76 -1.90
CA CYS A 7 9.17 3.51 -0.50
C CYS A 7 10.67 3.66 -0.21
N VAL A 8 11.51 3.05 -1.04
CA VAL A 8 12.97 3.03 -0.82
C VAL A 8 13.61 4.38 -1.13
N VAL A 9 13.04 5.15 -2.05
CA VAL A 9 13.69 6.35 -2.60
C VAL A 9 13.09 7.66 -2.10
N SER A 10 11.76 7.75 -1.91
CA SER A 10 11.08 9.02 -1.60
C SER A 10 10.20 8.99 -0.35
N VAL A 11 9.61 7.85 -0.01
CA VAL A 11 8.63 7.71 1.08
C VAL A 11 9.26 6.90 2.21
N GLN A 12 9.93 7.59 3.14
CA GLN A 12 10.56 6.89 4.27
C GLN A 12 9.53 6.24 5.21
N ASN A 13 8.42 6.94 5.50
CA ASN A 13 7.34 6.43 6.33
C ASN A 13 5.98 6.77 5.70
N GLY A 14 5.10 5.78 5.49
CA GLY A 14 3.80 6.01 4.86
C GLY A 14 3.09 4.74 4.39
N MET A 15 1.95 4.90 3.72
CA MET A 15 1.18 3.80 3.14
C MET A 15 0.97 4.06 1.64
N LEU A 16 1.26 3.05 0.83
CA LEU A 16 1.24 3.12 -0.64
C LEU A 16 0.37 2.00 -1.21
N SER A 17 -0.42 2.31 -2.23
CA SER A 17 -1.19 1.30 -2.96
C SER A 17 -0.30 0.30 -3.70
N ASN A 18 -0.72 -0.97 -3.74
CA ASN A 18 -0.05 -1.98 -4.55
C ASN A 18 -0.66 -2.00 -5.97
N PRO A 19 0.12 -1.69 -7.03
CA PRO A 19 -0.40 -1.65 -8.39
C PRO A 19 -0.59 -3.04 -9.01
N ASN A 20 -0.02 -4.08 -8.41
CA ASN A 20 -0.18 -5.45 -8.89
C ASN A 20 -1.40 -6.14 -8.27
N ASP A 21 -1.84 -5.69 -7.10
CA ASP A 21 -2.94 -6.31 -6.36
C ASP A 21 -3.64 -5.23 -5.52
N GLN A 22 -4.85 -4.85 -5.91
CA GLN A 22 -5.61 -3.81 -5.22
C GLN A 22 -6.03 -4.21 -3.80
N ARG A 23 -5.96 -5.51 -3.48
CA ARG A 23 -6.29 -6.07 -2.16
C ARG A 23 -5.08 -6.09 -1.23
N SER A 24 -4.02 -5.40 -1.60
CA SER A 24 -2.84 -5.22 -0.77
C SER A 24 -2.26 -3.82 -0.93
N PHE A 25 -1.43 -3.46 0.03
CA PHE A 25 -0.78 -2.16 0.12
C PHE A 25 0.59 -2.33 0.77
N TYR A 26 1.46 -1.35 0.58
CA TYR A 26 2.77 -1.32 1.21
C TYR A 26 2.77 -0.32 2.34
N ILE A 27 3.23 -0.75 3.52
CA ILE A 27 3.61 0.15 4.61
C ILE A 27 5.10 0.40 4.49
N CYS A 28 5.47 1.66 4.33
CA CYS A 28 6.85 2.10 4.39
C CYS A 28 7.22 2.42 5.82
N SER A 29 8.29 1.80 6.32
CA SER A 29 8.92 2.20 7.56
C SER A 29 10.43 2.28 7.39
N ASN A 30 10.98 3.48 7.57
CA ASN A 30 12.39 3.83 7.31
C ASN A 30 12.90 3.36 5.94
N GLY A 31 12.09 3.54 4.90
CA GLY A 31 12.42 3.15 3.52
C GLY A 31 12.31 1.65 3.25
N ILE A 32 11.85 0.86 4.24
CA ILE A 32 11.58 -0.57 4.08
C ILE A 32 10.10 -0.77 3.76
N PRO A 33 9.76 -1.34 2.60
CA PRO A 33 8.38 -1.67 2.23
C PRO A 33 7.94 -3.00 2.87
N TYR A 34 6.85 -2.95 3.61
CA TYR A 34 6.15 -4.11 4.17
C TYR A 34 4.84 -4.31 3.43
N LEU A 35 4.72 -5.42 2.70
CA LEU A 35 3.46 -5.77 2.05
C LEU A 35 2.43 -6.16 3.12
N GLN A 36 1.26 -5.54 3.06
CA GLN A 36 0.11 -5.84 3.89
C GLN A 36 -1.07 -6.17 2.98
N GLN A 37 -1.83 -7.18 3.39
CA GLN A 37 -3.00 -7.61 2.65
C GLN A 37 -4.26 -7.14 3.38
N CYS A 38 -5.20 -6.60 2.63
CA CYS A 38 -6.48 -6.19 3.16
C CYS A 38 -7.26 -7.42 3.64
N PRO A 39 -7.92 -7.34 4.81
CA PRO A 39 -8.78 -8.42 5.28
C PRO A 39 -9.99 -8.60 4.35
N ASN A 40 -10.50 -9.82 4.29
CA ASN A 40 -11.64 -10.20 3.44
C ASN A 40 -11.40 -9.88 1.96
N ARG A 41 -12.45 -9.51 1.22
CA ARG A 41 -12.39 -9.07 -0.18
C ARG A 41 -12.29 -7.54 -0.32
N LEU A 42 -11.77 -6.88 0.71
CA LEU A 42 -11.59 -5.42 0.68
C LEU A 42 -10.38 -5.04 -0.18
N VAL A 43 -10.44 -3.86 -0.76
CA VAL A 43 -9.40 -3.24 -1.57
C VAL A 43 -8.82 -2.02 -0.86
N TRP A 44 -7.55 -1.74 -1.10
CA TRP A 44 -6.87 -0.58 -0.55
C TRP A 44 -7.40 0.70 -1.18
N SER A 45 -8.01 1.56 -0.36
CA SER A 45 -8.40 2.92 -0.74
C SER A 45 -7.27 3.88 -0.40
N ASP A 46 -6.58 4.40 -1.41
CA ASP A 46 -5.51 5.39 -1.21
C ASP A 46 -6.04 6.73 -0.67
N ILE A 47 -7.31 7.03 -0.97
CA ILE A 47 -8.01 8.24 -0.51
C ILE A 47 -8.24 8.17 1.00
N ASN A 48 -8.80 7.05 1.47
CA ASN A 48 -9.14 6.85 2.88
C ASN A 48 -7.97 6.26 3.70
N LYS A 49 -6.87 5.90 3.03
CA LYS A 49 -5.71 5.20 3.61
C LYS A 49 -6.10 3.99 4.45
N ARG A 50 -7.07 3.20 3.96
CA ARG A 50 -7.57 1.99 4.60
C ARG A 50 -8.13 1.01 3.59
N CYS A 51 -8.28 -0.24 4.02
CA CYS A 51 -9.03 -1.24 3.28
C CYS A 51 -10.52 -0.90 3.35
N ASP A 52 -11.13 -0.76 2.18
CA ASP A 52 -12.54 -0.47 1.99
C ASP A 52 -13.12 -1.35 0.87
N TYR A 53 -14.42 -1.25 0.61
CA TYR A 53 -15.03 -1.97 -0.49
C TYR A 53 -14.58 -1.36 -1.83
N GLU A 54 -14.64 -2.16 -2.88
CA GLU A 54 -14.51 -1.64 -4.24
C GLU A 54 -15.74 -0.77 -4.52
N GLU A 55 -15.52 0.55 -4.59
CA GLU A 55 -16.53 1.47 -5.13
C GLU A 55 -16.52 1.46 -6.65
#